data_AF-E3N188-F1
#
_entry.id   AF-E3N188-F1
#
_cell.length_a   1.000
_cell.length_b   1.000
_cell.length_c   1.000
_cell.angle_alpha   90.00
_cell.angle_beta   90.00
_cell.angle_gamma   90.00
#
_symmetry.space_group_name_H-M   'P 1'
#
loop_
_entity.id
_entity.type
_entity.pdbx_description
1 polymer ?
#
loop_
_entity_poly.entity_id
_entity_poly.type
_entity_poly.pdbx_seq_one_letter_code
_entity_poly.pdbx_strand_id
1 'polypeptide(L)'
;MRFPVVVGILYGERYMHTNIYIHRDIAARNEMVSNDCRLVKIIDFGSAKHGLRFTVSNPCQHPPKLKLFQLGATQKIPAKWLSPEVLKTWTFSTKSDTWAFGVCIWEIYHNGAEPAS
;
A
#
# COMPACT_ATOMS: atom_id res chain seq x y z
N MET A 1 -13.33 15.52 -9.47
CA MET A 1 -12.81 15.93 -8.14
C MET A 1 -11.76 14.93 -7.64
N ARG A 2 -10.59 14.84 -8.31
CA ARG A 2 -9.55 13.84 -7.97
C ARG A 2 -8.47 14.41 -7.05
N PHE A 3 -8.06 15.64 -7.32
CA PHE A 3 -7.01 16.32 -6.57
C PHE A 3 -7.30 16.44 -5.06
N PRO A 4 -8.50 16.84 -4.60
CA PRO A 4 -8.81 16.90 -3.16
C PRO A 4 -8.71 15.54 -2.47
N VAL A 5 -9.10 14.45 -3.16
CA VAL A 5 -8.99 13.09 -2.64
C VAL A 5 -7.52 12.72 -2.43
N VAL A 6 -6.66 12.95 -3.44
CA VAL A 6 -5.22 12.69 -3.34
C VAL A 6 -4.57 13.47 -2.20
N VAL A 7 -4.96 14.73 -2.00
CA VAL A 7 -4.47 15.55 -0.88
C VAL A 7 -4.91 14.97 0.47
N GLY A 8 -6.15 14.49 0.58
CA GLY A 8 -6.65 13.81 1.78
C GLY A 8 -5.83 12.56 2.13
N ILE A 9 -5.54 11.71 1.13
CA ILE A 9 -4.71 10.50 1.29
C ILE A 9 -3.30 10.89 1.75
N LEU A 10 -2.68 11.87 1.09
CA LEU A 10 -1.34 12.36 1.44
C LEU A 10 -1.25 12.81 2.90
N TYR A 11 -2.26 13.52 3.41
CA TYR A 11 -2.29 13.92 4.82
C TYR A 11 -2.40 12.74 5.77
N GLY A 12 -3.20 11.73 5.43
CA GLY A 12 -3.31 10.49 6.20
C GLY A 12 -1.99 9.71 6.24
N GLU A 13 -1.35 9.51 5.09
CA GLU A 13 -0.06 8.83 5.00
C GLU A 13 1.03 9.59 5.76
N ARG A 14 1.10 10.92 5.58
CA ARG A 14 2.04 11.76 6.33
C ARG A 14 1.86 11.60 7.83
N TYR A 15 0.61 11.52 8.30
CA TYR A 15 0.32 11.29 9.72
C TYR A 15 0.85 9.92 10.17
N MET A 16 0.59 8.85 9.41
CA MET A 16 1.13 7.52 9.72
C MET A 16 2.66 7.52 9.77
N HIS A 17 3.31 8.10 8.76
CA HIS A 17 4.77 8.12 8.65
C HIS A 17 5.42 8.94 9.76
N THR A 18 4.82 10.08 10.15
CA THR A 18 5.25 10.88 11.31
C THR A 18 5.14 10.09 12.62
N ASN A 19 4.17 9.19 12.71
CA ASN A 19 3.98 8.29 13.86
C ASN A 19 4.67 6.93 13.70
N ILE A 20 5.60 6.80 12.74
CA ILE A 20 6.45 5.61 12.56
C ILE A 20 5.61 4.36 12.24
N TYR A 21 4.55 4.52 11.44
CA TYR A 21 3.78 3.41 10.88
C TYR A 21 4.06 3.24 9.39
N ILE A 22 4.19 1.99 8.97
CA ILE A 22 4.27 1.56 7.56
C ILE A 22 2.97 0.81 7.26
N HIS A 23 2.21 1.22 6.25
CA HIS A 23 0.95 0.60 5.87
C HIS A 23 1.16 -0.72 5.13
N ARG A 24 2.11 -0.75 4.18
CA ARG A 24 2.45 -1.89 3.30
C ARG A 24 1.36 -2.35 2.32
N ASP A 25 0.24 -1.62 2.24
CA ASP A 25 -0.82 -1.91 1.27
C ASP A 25 -1.57 -0.65 0.84
N ILE A 26 -0.84 0.41 0.52
CA ILE A 26 -1.43 1.61 -0.07
C ILE A 26 -1.88 1.29 -1.50
N ALA A 27 -3.16 1.49 -1.77
CA ALA A 27 -3.79 1.29 -3.07
C ALA A 27 -5.17 1.95 -3.08
N ALA A 28 -5.71 2.33 -4.25
CA ALA A 28 -7.01 3.01 -4.31
C ALA A 28 -8.16 2.22 -3.68
N ARG A 29 -8.09 0.87 -3.69
CA ARG A 29 -9.08 -0.01 -3.03
C ARG A 29 -9.12 0.14 -1.50
N ASN A 30 -8.06 0.66 -0.89
CA ASN A 30 -7.91 0.85 0.55
C ASN A 30 -8.11 2.34 0.94
N GLU A 31 -8.67 3.15 0.04
CA GLU A 31 -9.00 4.55 0.27
C GLU A 31 -10.53 4.74 0.25
N MET A 32 -11.13 4.94 1.42
CA MET A 32 -12.56 5.25 1.51
C MET A 32 -12.80 6.74 1.33
N VAL A 33 -13.66 7.09 0.37
CA VAL A 33 -13.99 8.48 0.04
C VAL A 33 -15.47 8.74 0.38
N SER A 34 -15.77 9.86 1.02
CA SER A 34 -17.16 10.28 1.25
C SER A 34 -17.88 10.62 -0.05
N ASN A 35 -19.22 10.59 -0.03
CA ASN A 35 -20.04 10.89 -1.21
C ASN A 35 -19.79 12.31 -1.79
N ASP A 36 -19.44 13.27 -0.94
CA ASP A 36 -19.09 14.64 -1.34
C ASP A 36 -17.61 14.84 -1.71
N CYS A 37 -16.81 13.76 -1.66
CA CYS A 37 -15.36 13.75 -1.91
C CYS A 37 -14.55 14.68 -1.00
N ARG A 38 -15.08 15.08 0.17
CA ARG A 38 -14.38 15.98 1.11
C ARG A 38 -13.62 15.26 2.21
N LEU A 39 -13.98 14.00 2.48
CA LEU A 39 -13.35 13.18 3.50
C LEU A 39 -12.74 11.94 2.85
N VAL A 40 -11.50 11.65 3.22
CA VAL A 40 -10.82 10.40 2.88
C VAL A 40 -10.38 9.69 4.16
N LYS A 41 -10.49 8.37 4.17
CA LYS A 41 -9.99 7.50 5.24
C LYS A 41 -9.18 6.37 4.62
N ILE A 42 -7.93 6.25 5.04
CA ILE A 42 -7.09 5.09 4.77
C ILE A 42 -7.63 3.92 5.62
N ILE A 43 -7.81 2.75 5.01
CA ILE A 43 -8.32 1.54 5.66
C ILE A 43 -7.40 0.34 5.42
N ASP A 44 -7.74 -0.80 6.03
CA ASP A 44 -6.98 -2.06 5.96
C ASP A 44 -5.55 -2.00 6.53
N PHE A 45 -5.48 -1.74 7.84
CA PHE A 45 -4.25 -1.79 8.61
C PHE A 45 -3.84 -3.22 8.99
N GLY A 46 -4.47 -4.28 8.43
CA GLY A 46 -4.18 -5.67 8.79
C GLY A 46 -2.73 -6.07 8.52
N SER A 47 -2.09 -5.37 7.57
CA SER A 47 -0.68 -5.48 7.25
C SER A 47 0.20 -4.40 7.89
N ALA A 48 -0.33 -3.39 8.57
CA ALA A 48 0.48 -2.28 9.04
C ALA A 48 1.53 -2.73 10.08
N LYS A 49 2.66 -2.02 10.12
CA LYS A 49 3.75 -2.26 11.08
C LYS A 49 4.22 -0.96 11.69
N HIS A 50 4.40 -0.97 13.02
CA HIS A 50 5.08 0.11 13.72
C HIS A 50 6.59 -0.10 13.61
N GLY A 51 7.30 0.88 13.08
CA GLY A 51 8.76 0.84 12.85
C GLY A 51 9.17 1.61 11.61
N LEU A 52 10.44 1.99 11.53
CA LEU A 52 11.00 2.68 10.36
C LEU A 52 11.27 1.73 9.18
N ARG A 53 11.46 0.45 9.49
CA ARG A 53 11.79 -0.60 8.52
C ARG A 53 11.22 -1.93 9.01
N PHE A 54 10.64 -2.69 8.09
CA PHE A 54 10.14 -4.04 8.38
C PHE A 54 10.65 -5.00 7.29
N THR A 55 11.49 -5.94 7.66
CA THR A 55 12.00 -6.98 6.76
C THR A 55 11.29 -8.30 7.06
N VAL A 56 10.73 -8.94 6.03
CA VAL A 56 10.19 -10.30 6.18
C VAL A 56 11.37 -11.27 6.30
N SER A 57 11.57 -11.90 7.46
CA SER A 57 12.50 -13.00 7.64
C SER A 57 11.92 -14.26 7.00
N ASN A 58 12.62 -14.85 6.02
CA ASN A 58 12.14 -15.92 5.14
C ASN A 58 11.02 -15.51 4.17
N PRO A 59 11.26 -14.53 3.28
CA PRO A 59 10.40 -14.40 2.11
C PRO A 59 10.58 -15.71 1.33
N CYS A 60 9.50 -16.46 1.13
CA CYS A 60 9.55 -17.81 0.54
C CYS A 60 10.60 -17.88 -0.59
N GLN A 61 11.59 -18.77 -0.47
CA GLN A 61 12.83 -18.80 -1.27
C GLN A 61 12.65 -19.19 -2.76
N HIS A 62 11.46 -19.01 -3.31
CA HIS A 62 11.16 -19.25 -4.72
C HIS A 62 10.17 -18.17 -5.19
N PRO A 63 10.08 -17.87 -6.49
CA PRO A 63 8.92 -17.21 -7.06
C PRO A 63 7.83 -18.25 -7.44
N PRO A 64 6.92 -18.67 -6.53
CA PRO A 64 5.67 -19.26 -6.96
C PRO A 64 4.53 -18.57 -6.22
N LYS A 65 3.58 -17.96 -6.94
CA LYS A 65 2.24 -17.58 -6.43
C LYS A 65 2.19 -17.43 -4.90
N LEU A 66 2.78 -16.35 -4.37
CA LEU A 66 3.12 -16.25 -2.95
C LEU A 66 1.88 -16.55 -2.09
N LYS A 67 1.98 -17.60 -1.27
CA LYS A 67 1.03 -17.90 -0.21
C LYS A 67 1.48 -17.13 1.02
N LEU A 68 0.81 -16.01 1.33
CA LEU A 68 0.88 -15.45 2.67
C LEU A 68 -0.46 -15.67 3.38
N PHE A 69 -0.61 -16.83 4.02
CA PHE A 69 -0.97 -16.98 5.43
C PHE A 69 -1.04 -18.48 5.74
N GLN A 70 -0.59 -18.84 6.94
CA GLN A 70 -0.48 -20.18 7.52
C GLN A 70 -1.80 -20.99 7.64
N LEU A 71 -2.85 -20.67 6.88
CA LEU A 71 -4.20 -21.24 7.04
C LEU A 71 -4.96 -21.42 5.71
N GLY A 72 -4.26 -21.76 4.62
CA GLY A 72 -4.91 -22.24 3.38
C GLY A 72 -5.54 -21.17 2.47
N ALA A 73 -5.52 -19.89 2.86
CA ALA A 73 -5.94 -18.78 2.00
C ALA A 73 -4.75 -18.26 1.18
N THR A 74 -4.88 -18.23 -0.16
CA THR A 74 -3.88 -17.63 -1.06
C THR A 74 -4.04 -16.11 -1.05
N GLN A 75 -3.39 -15.41 -0.11
CA GLN A 75 -3.36 -13.95 -0.15
C GLN A 75 -2.46 -13.51 -1.32
N LYS A 76 -3.07 -12.97 -2.38
CA LYS A 76 -2.35 -12.37 -3.51
C LYS A 76 -1.54 -11.18 -2.98
N ILE A 77 -0.22 -11.20 -3.17
CA ILE A 77 0.58 -9.99 -2.88
C ILE A 77 0.20 -8.92 -3.89
N PRO A 78 0.07 -7.66 -3.46
CA PRO A 78 -0.14 -6.53 -4.35
C PRO A 78 1.15 -6.15 -5.10
N ALA A 79 1.74 -7.07 -5.88
CA ALA A 79 3.04 -6.90 -6.52
C ALA A 79 3.16 -5.60 -7.35
N LYS A 80 2.06 -5.18 -8.00
CA LYS A 80 1.97 -3.96 -8.82
C LYS A 80 2.11 -2.65 -8.02
N TRP A 81 1.90 -2.70 -6.71
CA TRP A 81 2.04 -1.55 -5.79
C TRP A 81 3.36 -1.58 -5.02
N LEU A 82 4.15 -2.67 -5.15
CA LEU A 82 5.41 -2.79 -4.41
C LEU A 82 6.52 -1.98 -5.06
N SER A 83 7.31 -1.32 -4.23
CA SER A 83 8.52 -0.64 -4.67
C SER A 83 9.61 -1.62 -5.10
N PRO A 84 10.55 -1.21 -5.96
CA PRO A 84 11.63 -2.07 -6.43
C PRO A 84 12.47 -2.69 -5.31
N GLU A 85 12.72 -1.94 -4.23
CA GLU A 85 13.45 -2.46 -3.07
C GLU A 85 12.66 -3.51 -2.29
N VAL A 86 11.33 -3.38 -2.18
CA VAL A 86 10.49 -4.41 -1.55
C VAL A 86 10.50 -5.68 -2.40
N LEU A 87 10.38 -5.55 -3.72
CA LEU A 87 10.45 -6.69 -4.65
C LEU A 87 11.78 -7.44 -4.54
N LYS A 88 12.88 -6.73 -4.26
CA LYS A 88 14.22 -7.31 -4.15
C LYS A 88 14.51 -7.92 -2.78
N THR A 89 14.19 -7.22 -1.69
CA THR A 89 14.67 -7.57 -0.35
C THR A 89 13.55 -7.79 0.67
N TRP A 90 12.28 -7.75 0.26
CA TRP A 90 11.11 -7.85 1.15
C TRP A 90 11.19 -6.95 2.36
N THR A 91 11.79 -5.77 2.15
CA THR A 91 11.99 -4.75 3.15
C THR A 91 11.05 -3.60 2.86
N PHE A 92 10.09 -3.41 3.75
CA PHE A 92 9.16 -2.29 3.72
C PHE A 92 9.68 -1.12 4.56
N SER A 93 9.32 0.09 4.16
CA SER A 93 9.60 1.35 4.86
C SER A 93 8.52 2.38 4.52
N THR A 94 8.54 3.54 5.17
CA THR A 94 7.66 4.65 4.77
C THR A 94 7.91 5.11 3.32
N LYS A 95 9.12 4.87 2.77
CA LYS A 95 9.45 5.15 1.36
C LYS A 95 8.82 4.15 0.39
N SER A 96 8.65 2.89 0.80
CA SER A 96 7.90 1.94 -0.03
C SER A 96 6.40 2.26 -0.06
N ASP A 97 5.85 2.81 1.03
CA ASP A 97 4.49 3.36 1.01
C ASP A 97 4.40 4.58 0.07
N THR A 98 5.41 5.47 0.05
CA THR A 98 5.44 6.61 -0.90
C THR A 98 5.43 6.15 -2.37
N TRP A 99 6.09 5.04 -2.70
CA TRP A 99 6.00 4.44 -4.03
C TRP A 99 4.58 3.96 -4.34
N ALA A 100 4.00 3.19 -3.42
CA ALA A 100 2.65 2.67 -3.54
C ALA A 100 1.61 3.80 -3.65
N PHE A 101 1.81 4.93 -2.96
CA PHE A 101 1.02 6.15 -3.11
C PHE A 101 1.07 6.71 -4.53
N GLY A 102 2.22 6.67 -5.20
CA GLY A 102 2.35 7.03 -6.61
C GLY A 102 1.48 6.16 -7.52
N VAL A 103 1.46 4.84 -7.27
CA VAL A 103 0.58 3.90 -7.98
C VAL A 103 -0.90 4.19 -7.66
N CYS A 104 -1.23 4.48 -6.40
CA CYS A 104 -2.58 4.88 -5.98
C CYS A 104 -3.06 6.16 -6.68
N ILE A 105 -2.19 7.16 -6.83
CA ILE A 105 -2.49 8.36 -7.63
C ILE A 105 -2.78 7.94 -9.07
N TRP A 106 -1.95 7.08 -9.67
CA TRP A 106 -2.18 6.61 -11.03
C TRP A 106 -3.55 5.95 -11.17
N GLU A 107 -3.95 5.06 -10.25
CA GLU A 107 -5.28 4.44 -10.22
C GLU A 107 -6.40 5.50 -10.19
N ILE A 108 -6.31 6.49 -9.30
CA ILE A 108 -7.30 7.55 -9.15
C ILE A 108 -7.47 8.35 -10.46
N TYR A 109 -6.37 8.67 -11.15
CA TYR A 109 -6.42 9.41 -12.41
C TYR A 109 -6.86 8.56 -13.61
N HIS A 110 -6.80 7.24 -13.49
CA HIS A 110 -7.25 6.28 -14.50
C HIS A 110 -8.56 5.58 -14.12
N ASN A 111 -9.41 6.22 -13.30
CA ASN A 111 -10.74 5.71 -12.91
C ASN A 111 -10.72 4.31 -12.26
N GLY A 112 -9.70 4.02 -11.45
CA GLY A 112 -9.55 2.73 -10.79
C GLY A 112 -9.13 1.60 -11.72
N ALA A 113 -8.57 1.94 -12.90
CA ALA A 113 -7.96 0.94 -13.77
C ALA A 113 -6.88 0.16 -13.02
N GLU A 114 -6.72 -1.11 -13.39
CA GLU A 114 -5.68 -1.94 -12.81
C GLU A 114 -4.29 -1.47 -13.30
N PRO A 115 -3.31 -1.22 -12.41
CA PRO A 115 -1.97 -0.84 -12.82
C PRO A 115 -1.30 -1.90 -13.71
N ALA A 116 -0.45 -1.45 -14.63
CA ALA A 116 0.41 -2.34 -15.39
C ALA A 116 1.47 -2.98 -14.47
N SER A 117 1.81 -4.24 -14.74
CA SER A 117 2.88 -4.99 -14.06
C SER A 117 4.20 -4.90 -14.81
#